data_AF-A0A2N2X7K4-F1
#
_entry.id   AF-A0A2N2X7K4-F1
#
_cell.length_a   1.000
_cell.length_b   1.000
_cell.length_c   1.000
_cell.angle_alpha   90.00
_cell.angle_beta   90.00
_cell.angle_gamma   90.00
#
_symmetry.space_group_name_H-M   'P 1'
#
loop_
_entity.id
_entity.type
_entity.pdbx_description
1 polymer ?
#
loop_
_entity_poly.entity_id
_entity_poly.type
_entity_poly.pdbx_seq_one_letter_code
_entity_poly.pdbx_strand_id
1 'polypeptide(L)'
;MANDSLEYEIIIMDIGFETYLNTIAKPMNFYSQDYYENKNRFYVAEWNIRAQNPLRYRSDIYENQIDYDFTVDYGLEVNYKLYNYFKFVEYKYNQRFF
;
A
#
# COMPACT_ATOMS: atom_id res chain seq x y z
N MET A 1 10.95 19.38 -25.37
CA MET A 1 11.28 18.97 -23.99
C MET A 1 10.57 17.65 -23.78
N ALA A 2 11.31 16.54 -23.68
CA ALA A 2 10.69 15.27 -23.34
C ALA A 2 10.17 15.43 -21.91
N ASN A 3 8.85 15.41 -21.75
CA ASN A 3 8.24 15.26 -20.45
C ASN A 3 8.42 13.79 -20.10
N ASP A 4 9.64 13.40 -19.71
CA ASP A 4 9.89 12.11 -19.09
C ASP A 4 9.18 12.17 -17.75
N SER A 5 7.91 11.75 -17.75
CA SER A 5 7.19 11.52 -16.51
C SER A 5 8.01 10.53 -15.71
N LEU A 6 8.31 10.85 -14.45
CA LEU A 6 8.97 9.89 -13.57
C LEU A 6 8.06 8.68 -13.41
N GLU A 7 8.54 7.51 -13.83
CA GLU A 7 7.88 6.24 -13.56
C GLU A 7 8.32 5.76 -12.19
N TYR A 8 7.39 5.73 -11.24
CA TYR A 8 7.63 5.19 -9.92
C TYR A 8 7.30 3.70 -9.90
N GLU A 9 8.11 2.93 -9.17
CA GLU A 9 7.89 1.51 -8.92
C GLU A 9 7.80 1.24 -7.42
N ILE A 10 6.91 0.33 -7.04
CA ILE A 10 6.84 -0.22 -5.69
C ILE A 10 7.17 -1.72 -5.72
N ILE A 11 8.14 -2.11 -4.90
CA ILE A 11 8.56 -3.49 -4.71
C ILE A 11 8.08 -3.95 -3.34
N ILE A 12 7.23 -4.98 -3.30
CA ILE A 12 6.73 -5.58 -2.06
C ILE A 12 7.41 -6.94 -1.90
N MET A 13 8.19 -7.09 -0.84
CA MET A 13 9.02 -8.29 -0.61
C MET A 13 8.25 -9.46 0.02
N ASP A 14 7.00 -9.26 0.45
CA ASP A 14 6.20 -10.36 1.02
C ASP A 14 5.82 -11.37 -0.06
N ILE A 15 6.36 -12.58 0.02
CA ILE A 15 6.15 -13.65 -0.96
C ILE A 15 4.68 -14.02 -1.17
N GLY A 16 3.81 -13.76 -0.18
CA GLY A 16 2.38 -14.03 -0.29
C GLY A 16 1.61 -12.96 -1.06
N PHE A 17 2.20 -11.78 -1.25
CA PHE A 17 1.52 -10.64 -1.83
C PHE A 17 1.14 -10.86 -3.30
N GLU A 18 2.08 -11.36 -4.12
CA GLU A 18 1.79 -11.61 -5.55
C GLU A 18 0.70 -12.66 -5.74
N THR A 19 0.68 -13.70 -4.90
CA THR A 19 -0.40 -14.70 -4.95
C THR A 19 -1.74 -14.05 -4.58
N TYR A 20 -1.78 -13.22 -3.53
CA TYR A 20 -2.98 -12.48 -3.15
C TYR A 20 -3.47 -11.57 -4.28
N LEU A 21 -2.57 -10.82 -4.92
CA LEU A 21 -2.89 -9.88 -5.98
C LEU A 21 -3.53 -10.59 -7.18
N ASN A 22 -3.04 -11.77 -7.52
CA ASN A 22 -3.52 -12.53 -8.69
C ASN A 22 -4.77 -13.39 -8.41
N THR A 23 -5.12 -13.65 -7.14
CA THR A 23 -6.19 -14.61 -6.81
C THR A 23 -7.34 -14.02 -6.00
N ILE A 24 -7.10 -12.95 -5.25
CA ILE A 24 -8.06 -12.39 -4.28
C ILE A 24 -8.36 -10.92 -4.60
N ALA A 25 -7.35 -10.13 -4.95
CA ALA A 25 -7.51 -8.72 -5.22
C ALA A 25 -8.47 -8.46 -6.40
N LYS A 26 -9.14 -7.32 -6.34
CA LYS A 26 -9.88 -6.81 -7.50
C LYS A 26 -8.89 -6.37 -8.57
N PRO A 27 -9.23 -6.46 -9.87
CA PRO A 27 -8.33 -6.02 -10.93
C PRO A 27 -7.98 -4.54 -10.79
N MET A 28 -6.82 -4.14 -11.32
CA MET A 28 -6.26 -2.79 -11.17
C MET A 28 -7.20 -1.66 -11.58
N ASN A 29 -8.02 -1.87 -12.60
CA ASN A 29 -8.97 -0.88 -13.12
C ASN A 29 -10.33 -0.89 -12.41
N PHE A 30 -10.48 -1.63 -11.30
CA PHE A 30 -11.75 -1.70 -10.57
C PHE A 30 -12.10 -0.38 -9.87
N TYR A 31 -11.10 0.32 -9.31
CA TYR A 31 -11.25 1.67 -8.79
C TYR A 31 -10.37 2.65 -9.57
N SER A 32 -10.68 3.95 -9.50
CA SER A 32 -9.85 4.99 -10.09
C SER A 32 -8.54 5.19 -9.32
N GLN A 33 -7.55 5.80 -9.96
CA GLN A 33 -6.32 6.23 -9.30
C GLN A 33 -6.63 7.12 -8.08
N ASP A 34 -7.46 8.15 -8.25
CA ASP A 34 -7.89 9.04 -7.14
C ASP A 34 -8.48 8.27 -5.96
N TYR A 35 -9.23 7.19 -6.21
CA TYR A 35 -9.76 6.36 -5.12
C TYR A 35 -8.63 5.69 -4.33
N TYR A 36 -7.67 5.09 -5.03
CA TYR A 36 -6.53 4.44 -4.41
C TYR A 36 -5.65 5.44 -3.65
N GLU A 37 -5.34 6.60 -4.23
CA GLU A 37 -4.57 7.67 -3.57
C GLU A 37 -5.26 8.13 -2.28
N ASN A 38 -6.57 8.40 -2.34
CA ASN A 38 -7.34 8.80 -1.18
C ASN A 38 -7.32 7.73 -0.08
N LYS A 39 -7.42 6.45 -0.44
CA LYS A 39 -7.35 5.34 0.53
C LYS A 39 -5.95 5.17 1.11
N ASN A 40 -4.93 5.23 0.26
CA ASN A 40 -3.53 5.10 0.65
C ASN A 40 -3.14 6.16 1.68
N ARG A 41 -3.67 7.38 1.57
CA ARG A 41 -3.48 8.42 2.59
C ARG A 41 -3.87 7.99 4.00
N PHE A 42 -5.05 7.37 4.15
CA PHE A 42 -5.49 6.89 5.45
C PHE A 42 -4.71 5.66 5.91
N TYR A 43 -4.46 4.71 5.01
CA TYR A 43 -3.74 3.49 5.36
C TYR A 43 -2.28 3.76 5.74
N VAL A 44 -1.55 4.60 4.98
CA VAL A 44 -0.16 4.97 5.29
C VAL A 44 -0.06 5.65 6.65
N ALA A 45 -0.98 6.56 6.96
CA ALA A 45 -0.99 7.24 8.25
C ALA A 45 -1.13 6.24 9.42
N GLU A 46 -2.12 5.34 9.34
CA GLU A 46 -2.33 4.32 10.38
C GLU A 46 -1.19 3.30 10.43
N TRP A 47 -0.65 2.87 9.28
CA TRP A 47 0.51 2.00 9.21
C TRP A 47 1.72 2.60 9.93
N ASN A 48 2.04 3.87 9.63
CA ASN A 48 3.18 4.57 10.22
C ASN A 48 3.01 4.75 11.73
N ILE A 49 1.79 5.03 12.20
CA ILE A 49 1.48 5.03 13.65
C ILE A 49 1.80 3.67 14.26
N ARG A 50 1.41 2.56 13.63
CA ARG A 50 1.66 1.21 14.16
C ARG A 50 3.14 0.83 14.12
N ALA A 51 3.83 1.11 13.02
CA ALA A 51 5.26 0.85 12.86
C ALA A 51 6.11 1.62 13.88
N GLN A 52 5.70 2.84 14.26
CA GLN A 52 6.38 3.64 15.29
C GLN A 52 6.12 3.17 16.73
N ASN A 53 5.16 2.27 16.97
CA ASN A 53 4.74 1.84 18.29
C ASN A 53 4.96 0.32 18.51
N PRO A 54 6.21 -0.19 18.44
CA PRO A 54 6.50 -1.62 18.51
C PRO A 54 6.19 -2.27 19.86
N LEU A 55 6.04 -1.47 20.93
CA LEU A 55 5.59 -1.97 22.24
C LEU A 55 4.10 -2.35 22.25
N ARG A 56 3.31 -1.79 21.32
CA ARG A 56 1.86 -2.02 21.20
C ARG A 56 1.50 -2.88 19.99
N TYR A 57 2.26 -2.76 18.91
CA TYR A 57 2.01 -3.44 17.65
C TYR A 57 3.17 -4.35 17.29
N ARG A 58 2.81 -5.46 16.65
CA ARG A 58 3.73 -6.52 16.25
C ARG A 58 4.69 -6.05 15.16
N SER A 59 5.99 -5.94 15.49
CA SER A 59 7.03 -5.53 14.54
C SER A 59 7.24 -6.53 13.39
N ASP A 60 6.79 -7.77 13.52
CA ASP A 60 6.79 -8.75 12.42
C ASP A 60 5.66 -8.53 11.40
N ILE A 61 4.76 -7.58 11.66
CA ILE A 61 3.72 -7.13 10.73
C ILE A 61 4.03 -5.70 10.26
N TYR A 62 4.32 -4.80 11.21
CA TYR A 62 4.58 -3.39 10.94
C TYR A 62 6.08 -3.12 11.03
N GLU A 63 6.77 -3.35 9.92
CA GLU A 63 8.24 -3.26 9.87
C GLU A 63 8.74 -1.82 9.77
N ASN A 64 8.59 -1.22 8.58
CA ASN A 64 9.14 0.09 8.25
C ASN A 64 8.02 1.10 8.04
N GLN A 65 8.31 2.37 8.29
CA GLN A 65 7.43 3.45 7.87
C GLN A 65 7.42 3.55 6.34
N ILE A 66 6.27 3.96 5.81
CA ILE A 66 6.06 4.19 4.39
C ILE A 66 6.14 5.71 4.17
N ASP A 67 7.14 6.14 3.41
CA ASP A 67 7.30 7.53 2.99
C ASP A 67 6.53 7.73 1.69
N TYR A 68 5.27 8.17 1.82
CA TYR A 68 4.35 8.38 0.70
C TYR A 68 3.94 9.86 0.66
N ASP A 69 4.36 10.57 -0.39
CA ASP A 69 4.06 11.99 -0.59
C ASP A 69 2.72 12.15 -1.31
N PHE A 70 1.73 12.72 -0.61
CA PHE A 70 0.38 12.93 -1.16
C PHE A 70 0.31 13.95 -2.31
N THR A 71 1.41 14.63 -2.64
CA THR A 71 1.49 15.60 -3.73
C THR A 71 2.14 15.04 -4.99
N VAL A 72 2.71 13.82 -4.91
CA VAL A 72 3.36 13.14 -6.02
C VAL A 72 2.36 12.19 -6.70
N ASP A 73 2.27 12.29 -8.02
CA ASP A 73 1.55 11.32 -8.85
C ASP A 73 2.46 10.09 -9.08
N TYR A 74 2.27 9.07 -8.23
CA TYR A 74 2.96 7.79 -8.38
C TYR A 74 2.36 6.88 -9.47
N GLY A 75 1.24 7.30 -10.09
CA GLY A 75 0.51 6.53 -11.08
C GLY A 75 -0.37 5.43 -10.47
N LEU A 76 -1.23 4.88 -11.33
CA LEU A 76 -2.24 3.88 -10.95
C LEU A 76 -1.62 2.60 -10.38
N GLU A 77 -0.55 2.07 -10.99
CA GLU A 77 0.01 0.77 -10.59
C GLU A 77 0.58 0.81 -9.16
N VAL A 78 1.36 1.85 -8.83
CA VAL A 78 1.93 2.01 -7.49
C VAL A 78 0.81 2.15 -6.46
N ASN A 79 -0.17 3.01 -6.75
CA ASN A 79 -1.31 3.23 -5.87
C ASN A 79 -2.15 1.97 -5.65
N TYR A 80 -2.37 1.20 -6.72
CA TYR A 80 -3.07 -0.09 -6.67
C TYR A 80 -2.31 -1.12 -5.82
N LYS A 81 -1.00 -1.28 -6.04
CA LYS A 81 -0.17 -2.24 -5.29
C LYS A 81 -0.11 -1.86 -3.81
N LEU A 82 0.12 -0.58 -3.50
CA LEU A 82 0.16 -0.09 -2.13
C LEU A 82 -1.17 -0.30 -1.39
N TYR A 83 -2.30 0.03 -2.03
CA TYR A 83 -3.63 -0.21 -1.47
C TYR A 83 -3.83 -1.70 -1.16
N ASN A 84 -3.51 -2.57 -2.12
CA ASN A 84 -3.69 -4.00 -1.94
C ASN A 84 -2.73 -4.59 -0.92
N TYR A 85 -1.56 -3.99 -0.68
CA TYR A 85 -0.68 -4.44 0.40
C TYR A 85 -1.36 -4.31 1.76
N PHE A 86 -2.05 -3.20 2.03
CA PHE A 86 -2.82 -3.05 3.27
C PHE A 86 -3.96 -4.08 3.36
N LYS A 87 -4.70 -4.30 2.27
CA LYS A 87 -5.76 -5.32 2.21
C LYS A 87 -5.22 -6.74 2.41
N PHE A 88 -4.04 -7.02 1.87
CA PHE A 88 -3.33 -8.26 2.08
C PHE A 88 -2.93 -8.44 3.55
N VAL A 89 -2.45 -7.39 4.20
CA VAL A 89 -2.11 -7.43 5.64
C VAL A 89 -3.36 -7.70 6.49
N GLU A 90 -4.49 -7.05 6.18
CA GLU A 90 -5.77 -7.33 6.83
C GLU A 90 -6.18 -8.80 6.66
N TYR A 91 -6.07 -9.33 5.43
CA TYR A 91 -6.39 -10.72 5.13
C TYR A 91 -5.47 -11.73 5.81
N LYS A 92 -4.15 -11.55 5.68
CA LYS A 92 -3.12 -12.49 6.14
C LYS A 92 -2.99 -12.52 7.65
N TYR A 93 -3.08 -11.35 8.30
CA TYR A 93 -2.82 -11.21 9.73
C TYR A 93 -4.07 -10.87 10.55
N ASN A 94 -5.25 -10.91 9.92
CA ASN A 94 -6.54 -10.57 10.53
C ASN A 94 -6.51 -9.21 11.25
N GLN A 95 -5.79 -8.25 10.67
CA GLN A 95 -5.71 -6.87 11.16
C GLN A 95 -6.89 -6.07 10.62
N ARG A 96 -7.23 -4.98 11.32
CA ARG A 96 -8.22 -4.02 10.86
C ARG A 96 -7.65 -2.62 10.96
N PHE A 97 -7.64 -1.88 9.84
CA PHE A 97 -7.24 -0.47 9.86
C PHE A 97 -8.44 0.46 10.10
N PHE A 98 -9.61 0.14 9.53
CA PHE A 98 -10.86 0.91 9.66
C PHE A 98 -12.10 -0.01 9.75
#